data_AF-A0A814SIE5-F1
#
_entry.id   AF-A0A814SIE5-F1
#
_cell.length_a   1.000
_cell.length_b   1.000
_cell.length_c   1.000
_cell.angle_alpha   90.00
_cell.angle_beta   90.00
_cell.angle_gamma   90.00
#
_symmetry.space_group_name_H-M   'P 1'
#
loop_
_entity.id
_entity.type
_entity.pdbx_description
1 polymer ?
#
loop_
_entity_poly.entity_id
_entity_poly.type
_entity_poly.pdbx_seq_one_letter_code
_entity_poly.pdbx_strand_id
1 'polypeptide(L)'
;MIEFFLACIRLNPHNNEVLKVCLNLQSISGISGVSTLKDIFFSTQQFRSQYTNFKLVKSDRDKDRDRQSETDGPNNRELLLWIVRLIIVDPYLMLHNPNKLDHETQMSTFELINGLVSLVHDSSMPDVAHTTMESLLVLHEKENIELWNPEACINTFWSISSQVLFSISQKLVLHQIYNYPSVLKWLREILMLRNTFLLHDKDNAYLGSNIPMAKHAHMKLEIVFFIYLWSVDIDAIKTAMSCFSLFCEEAEIRFGFDEMAVLQLLPNYNIYMELSHASNKVTCRRNALQKRILSLLRKIEHATHGNKQAWYDT
;
A
#
# COMPACT_ATOMS: atom_id res chain seq x y z
N MET A 1 -15.62 -1.02 8.89
CA MET A 1 -14.25 -0.72 8.44
C MET A 1 -13.42 -0.12 9.57
N ILE A 2 -13.91 0.91 10.25
CA ILE A 2 -13.26 1.52 11.43
C ILE A 2 -13.09 0.53 12.59
N GLU A 3 -14.10 -0.30 12.90
CA GLU A 3 -13.97 -1.31 13.97
C GLU A 3 -12.91 -2.39 13.68
N PHE A 4 -12.69 -2.73 12.40
CA PHE A 4 -11.60 -3.63 11.99
C PHE A 4 -10.24 -2.95 12.17
N PHE A 5 -10.14 -1.67 11.78
CA PHE A 5 -8.92 -0.87 11.97
C PHE A 5 -8.59 -0.69 13.46
N LEU A 6 -9.59 -0.40 14.30
CA LEU A 6 -9.45 -0.29 15.75
C LEU A 6 -9.08 -1.63 16.42
N ALA A 7 -9.52 -2.76 15.88
CA ALA A 7 -9.07 -4.09 16.32
C ALA A 7 -7.62 -4.40 15.90
N CYS A 8 -7.15 -3.83 14.78
CA CYS A 8 -5.76 -3.93 14.32
C CYS A 8 -4.81 -2.98 15.08
N ILE A 9 -5.32 -1.86 15.61
CA ILE A 9 -4.56 -0.95 16.49
C ILE A 9 -4.39 -1.61 17.85
N ARG A 10 -3.23 -2.23 18.03
CA ARG A 10 -2.88 -2.96 19.24
C ARG A 10 -2.46 -1.99 20.34
N LEU A 11 -3.40 -1.58 21.19
CA LEU A 11 -3.05 -1.09 22.52
C LEU A 11 -2.52 -2.24 23.37
N ASN A 12 -1.19 -2.44 23.36
CA ASN A 12 -0.51 -3.26 24.37
C ASN A 12 -0.48 -2.46 25.69
N PRO A 13 -0.50 -3.07 26.91
CA PRO A 13 -0.31 -2.36 28.18
C PRO A 13 0.85 -1.33 28.20
N HIS A 14 1.94 -1.57 27.47
CA HIS A 14 3.04 -0.60 27.30
C HIS A 14 2.65 0.65 26.50
N ASN A 15 1.80 0.49 25.48
CA ASN A 15 1.39 1.55 24.58
C ASN A 15 0.15 2.27 25.15
N ASN A 16 -0.59 1.63 26.06
CA ASN A 16 -1.79 2.17 26.69
C ASN A 16 -1.48 3.43 27.53
N GLU A 17 -0.36 3.46 28.26
CA GLU A 17 0.04 4.68 28.99
C GLU A 17 0.50 5.79 28.04
N VAL A 18 1.24 5.47 26.98
CA VAL A 18 1.64 6.44 25.95
C VAL A 18 0.41 7.00 25.22
N LEU A 19 -0.54 6.14 24.84
CA LEU A 19 -1.78 6.55 24.20
C LEU A 19 -2.72 7.30 25.16
N LYS A 20 -2.74 6.99 26.46
CA LYS A 20 -3.44 7.81 27.48
C LYS A 20 -2.83 9.21 27.62
N VAL A 21 -1.50 9.33 27.51
CA VAL A 21 -0.78 10.61 27.55
C VAL A 21 -1.01 11.41 26.25
N CYS A 22 -0.86 10.77 25.08
CA CYS A 22 -1.11 11.38 23.77
C CYS A 22 -2.58 11.79 23.59
N LEU A 23 -3.53 11.04 24.16
CA LEU A 23 -4.97 11.34 24.12
C LEU A 23 -5.47 12.17 25.31
N ASN A 24 -4.57 12.67 26.16
CA ASN A 24 -4.83 13.46 27.38
C ASN A 24 -6.30 13.47 27.86
N LEU A 25 -6.74 12.34 28.41
CA LEU A 25 -8.13 12.08 28.79
C LEU A 25 -8.66 13.01 29.90
N GLN A 26 -7.80 13.80 30.55
CA GLN A 26 -8.19 14.79 31.56
C GLN A 26 -8.56 16.15 30.96
N SER A 27 -8.13 16.48 29.73
CA SER A 27 -8.56 17.69 29.02
C SER A 27 -9.83 17.51 28.19
N ILE A 28 -10.32 16.27 28.06
CA ILE A 28 -11.52 15.91 27.28
C ILE A 28 -12.69 15.68 28.24
N SER A 29 -12.91 16.59 29.20
CA SER A 29 -14.05 16.51 30.12
C SER A 29 -15.38 16.99 29.51
N GLY A 30 -15.45 17.16 28.18
CA GLY A 30 -16.61 17.67 27.47
C GLY A 30 -17.14 16.79 26.33
N ILE A 31 -16.52 15.65 26.03
CA ILE A 31 -16.95 14.78 24.92
C ILE A 31 -17.63 13.53 25.48
N SER A 32 -18.94 13.38 25.21
CA SER A 32 -19.66 12.13 25.37
C SER A 32 -19.05 11.08 24.42
N GLY A 33 -18.19 10.21 24.94
CA GLY A 33 -17.45 9.19 24.17
C GLY A 33 -16.35 8.45 24.94
N VAL A 34 -16.01 8.91 26.14
CA VAL A 34 -15.03 8.26 27.03
C VAL A 34 -15.47 6.86 27.47
N SER A 35 -16.78 6.62 27.59
CA SER A 35 -17.34 5.27 27.83
C SER A 35 -17.13 4.36 26.61
N THR A 36 -17.36 4.88 25.40
CA THR A 36 -17.28 4.13 24.14
C THR A 36 -15.86 3.66 23.83
N LEU A 37 -14.82 4.46 24.13
CA LEU A 37 -13.43 4.03 23.97
C LEU A 37 -13.06 2.88 24.92
N LYS A 38 -13.49 2.92 26.18
CA LYS A 38 -13.32 1.77 27.10
C LYS A 38 -14.07 0.54 26.58
N ASP A 39 -15.27 0.70 26.05
CA ASP A 39 -16.07 -0.40 25.50
C ASP A 39 -15.44 -1.01 24.24
N ILE A 40 -14.82 -0.20 23.36
CA ILE A 40 -14.04 -0.67 22.20
C ILE A 40 -12.81 -1.48 22.65
N PHE A 41 -12.13 -1.04 23.72
CA PHE A 41 -10.98 -1.77 24.26
C PHE A 41 -11.34 -3.07 24.97
N PHE A 42 -12.51 -3.16 25.62
CA PHE A 42 -12.96 -4.39 26.26
C PHE A 42 -13.63 -5.39 25.28
N SER A 43 -14.27 -4.90 24.21
CA SER A 43 -14.99 -5.73 23.22
C SER A 43 -14.08 -6.43 22.20
N THR A 44 -12.86 -5.96 21.99
CA THR A 44 -11.86 -6.61 21.11
C THR A 44 -11.45 -8.02 21.59
N GLN A 45 -11.51 -8.31 22.90
CA GLN A 45 -11.36 -9.69 23.40
C GLN A 45 -12.58 -10.58 23.09
N GLN A 46 -13.79 -10.01 23.04
CA GLN A 46 -15.03 -10.73 22.77
C GLN A 46 -15.22 -11.05 21.28
N PHE A 47 -14.83 -10.15 20.37
CA PHE A 47 -14.92 -10.39 18.93
C PHE A 47 -14.00 -11.52 18.44
N ARG A 48 -12.88 -11.74 19.13
CA ARG A 48 -11.94 -12.84 18.86
C ARG A 48 -12.57 -14.24 19.07
N SER A 49 -13.58 -14.34 19.93
CA SER A 49 -14.33 -15.59 20.24
C SER A 49 -15.47 -15.88 19.26
N GLN A 50 -16.10 -14.84 18.69
CA GLN A 50 -17.24 -15.02 17.78
C GLN A 50 -16.83 -15.45 16.37
N TYR A 51 -15.66 -15.03 15.87
CA TYR A 51 -15.20 -15.37 14.52
C TYR A 51 -14.78 -16.85 14.34
N THR A 52 -14.38 -17.54 15.41
CA THR A 52 -14.17 -19.00 15.38
C THR A 52 -15.47 -19.79 15.18
N ASN A 53 -16.62 -19.22 15.56
CA ASN A 53 -17.91 -19.90 15.48
C ASN A 53 -18.70 -19.58 14.20
N PHE A 54 -18.34 -18.54 13.45
CA PHE A 54 -19.12 -18.06 12.30
C PHE A 54 -18.91 -18.85 10.98
N LYS A 55 -18.15 -19.96 11.00
CA LYS A 55 -18.03 -20.89 9.85
C LYS A 55 -19.06 -22.04 9.86
N LEU A 56 -19.96 -22.10 10.84
CA LEU A 56 -21.05 -23.08 10.87
C LEU A 56 -22.39 -22.35 10.99
N VAL A 57 -23.28 -22.68 10.05
CA VAL A 57 -24.70 -22.28 9.94
C VAL A 57 -24.99 -21.02 9.11
N LYS A 58 -25.30 -21.24 7.83
CA LYS A 58 -26.21 -20.42 7.02
C LYS A 58 -27.63 -20.95 7.23
N SER A 59 -28.60 -20.08 7.55
CA SER A 59 -30.03 -20.20 7.15
C SER A 59 -30.86 -19.00 7.64
N ASP A 60 -31.55 -18.39 6.67
CA ASP A 60 -32.87 -17.73 6.68
C ASP A 60 -33.37 -16.94 7.91
N ARG A 61 -33.62 -15.63 7.72
CA ARG A 61 -34.96 -15.11 7.38
C ARG A 61 -35.00 -13.59 7.19
N ASP A 62 -36.03 -13.22 6.44
CA ASP A 62 -36.36 -11.98 5.76
C ASP A 62 -36.82 -10.84 6.70
N LYS A 63 -36.59 -9.60 6.23
CA LYS A 63 -37.27 -8.32 6.52
C LYS A 63 -37.63 -7.93 7.97
N ASP A 64 -36.98 -6.87 8.44
CA ASP A 64 -37.74 -5.72 8.95
C ASP A 64 -37.09 -4.39 8.56
N ARG A 65 -37.93 -3.44 8.18
CA ARG A 65 -37.57 -2.14 7.58
C ARG A 65 -37.34 -1.07 8.67
N ASP A 66 -36.60 -0.05 8.24
CA ASP A 66 -36.64 1.32 8.75
C ASP A 66 -36.23 1.55 10.21
N ARG A 67 -34.91 1.73 10.40
CA ARG A 67 -34.26 2.74 11.27
C ARG A 67 -32.79 2.39 11.43
N GLN A 68 -31.94 2.89 10.54
CA GLN A 68 -30.48 2.93 10.75
C GLN A 68 -29.84 3.91 9.76
N SER A 69 -30.33 5.14 9.76
CA SER A 69 -29.62 6.28 9.18
C SER A 69 -29.48 7.31 10.29
N GLU A 70 -28.47 7.14 11.15
CA GLU A 70 -27.92 8.12 12.12
C GLU A 70 -27.19 7.39 13.28
N THR A 71 -26.08 6.70 12.98
CA THR A 71 -25.13 6.30 14.05
C THR A 71 -23.66 6.43 13.67
N ASP A 72 -23.32 6.93 12.47
CA ASP A 72 -21.94 7.31 12.15
C ASP A 72 -21.64 8.67 12.78
N GLY A 73 -21.31 8.64 14.07
CA GLY A 73 -20.92 9.84 14.80
C GLY A 73 -19.65 10.47 14.19
N PRO A 74 -19.54 11.81 14.12
CA PRO A 74 -18.36 12.53 13.64
C PRO A 74 -17.06 12.15 14.37
N ASN A 75 -17.15 11.48 15.52
CA ASN A 75 -16.04 11.09 16.38
C ASN A 75 -15.20 9.93 15.83
N ASN A 76 -15.78 9.01 15.03
CA ASN A 76 -15.04 7.82 14.55
C ASN A 76 -14.05 8.14 13.41
N ARG A 77 -14.44 9.05 12.50
CA ARG A 77 -13.57 9.57 11.44
C ARG A 77 -12.41 10.35 12.03
N GLU A 78 -12.71 11.23 12.98
CA GLU A 78 -11.73 12.05 13.68
C GLU A 78 -10.72 11.16 14.44
N LEU A 79 -11.21 10.17 15.18
CA LEU A 79 -10.38 9.19 15.87
C LEU A 79 -9.47 8.42 14.89
N LEU A 80 -10.03 7.92 13.79
CA LEU A 80 -9.25 7.23 12.75
C LEU A 80 -8.12 8.13 12.22
N LEU A 81 -8.44 9.39 11.90
CA LEU A 81 -7.46 10.37 11.43
C LEU A 81 -6.32 10.55 12.45
N TRP A 82 -6.64 10.71 13.74
CA TRP A 82 -5.64 10.87 14.79
C TRP A 82 -4.76 9.63 14.96
N ILE A 83 -5.32 8.44 14.82
CA ILE A 83 -4.54 7.21 14.92
C ILE A 83 -3.59 7.08 13.72
N VAL A 84 -4.05 7.38 12.50
CA VAL A 84 -3.17 7.37 11.32
C VAL A 84 -2.06 8.42 11.45
N ARG A 85 -2.35 9.61 11.98
CA ARG A 85 -1.33 10.63 12.29
C ARG A 85 -0.30 10.16 13.31
N LEU A 86 -0.71 9.38 14.30
CA LEU A 86 0.22 8.85 15.30
C LEU A 86 1.25 7.92 14.64
N ILE A 87 0.87 7.17 13.60
CA ILE A 87 1.80 6.32 12.83
C ILE A 87 2.89 7.16 12.15
N ILE A 88 2.52 8.34 11.64
CA ILE A 88 3.46 9.26 11.01
C ILE A 88 4.48 9.79 12.02
N VAL A 89 4.02 10.12 13.24
CA VAL A 89 4.87 10.70 14.29
C VAL A 89 5.77 9.65 14.94
N ASP A 90 5.22 8.47 15.23
CA ASP A 90 5.93 7.39 15.91
C ASP A 90 5.47 6.00 15.41
N PRO A 91 6.02 5.50 14.30
CA PRO A 91 5.68 4.20 13.74
C PRO A 91 6.07 3.03 14.65
N TYR A 92 7.02 3.23 15.57
CA TYR A 92 7.46 2.21 16.53
C TYR A 92 6.30 1.74 17.42
N LEU A 93 5.37 2.63 17.77
CA LEU A 93 4.17 2.30 18.56
C LEU A 93 3.31 1.22 17.91
N MET A 94 3.31 1.11 16.58
CA MET A 94 2.51 0.13 15.86
C MET A 94 3.31 -1.09 15.42
N LEU A 95 4.63 -0.94 15.21
CA LEU A 95 5.49 -2.01 14.71
C LEU A 95 6.14 -2.84 15.81
N HIS A 96 6.41 -2.26 16.98
CA HIS A 96 7.13 -2.95 18.04
C HIS A 96 6.21 -3.65 19.05
N ASN A 97 6.44 -4.95 19.26
CA ASN A 97 5.83 -5.69 20.35
C ASN A 97 6.78 -6.76 20.92
N PRO A 98 7.43 -6.50 22.07
CA PRO A 98 8.49 -7.35 22.60
C PRO A 98 8.00 -8.72 23.10
N ASN A 99 6.68 -8.90 23.26
CA ASN A 99 6.10 -10.12 23.81
C ASN A 99 5.59 -11.10 22.75
N LYS A 100 5.84 -10.85 21.46
CA LYS A 100 5.32 -11.67 20.35
C LYS A 100 6.34 -12.64 19.78
N LEU A 101 5.83 -13.81 19.38
CA LEU A 101 6.57 -14.75 18.54
C LEU A 101 6.66 -14.21 17.10
N ASP A 102 7.73 -14.56 16.40
CA ASP A 102 8.05 -14.13 15.02
C ASP A 102 6.86 -14.09 14.05
N HIS A 103 6.19 -15.23 13.86
CA HIS A 103 5.04 -15.35 12.96
C HIS A 103 3.87 -14.43 13.33
N GLU A 104 3.67 -14.13 14.62
CA GLU A 104 2.62 -13.20 15.09
C GLU A 104 3.00 -11.74 14.85
N THR A 105 4.30 -11.44 14.77
CA THR A 105 4.82 -10.11 14.42
C THR A 105 4.55 -9.83 12.94
N GLN A 106 4.95 -10.73 12.04
CA GLN A 106 4.70 -10.59 10.60
C GLN A 106 3.21 -10.42 10.27
N MET A 107 2.34 -11.29 10.81
CA MET A 107 0.90 -11.26 10.50
C MET A 107 0.26 -9.93 10.84
N SER A 108 0.79 -9.22 11.83
CA SER A 108 0.14 -8.02 12.33
C SER A 108 0.65 -6.75 11.70
N THR A 109 1.93 -6.73 11.35
CA THR A 109 2.42 -5.73 10.41
C THR A 109 1.66 -5.84 9.08
N PHE A 110 1.40 -7.08 8.62
CA PHE A 110 0.59 -7.33 7.42
C PHE A 110 -0.86 -6.83 7.57
N GLU A 111 -1.55 -7.14 8.68
CA GLU A 111 -2.92 -6.66 8.94
C GLU A 111 -3.00 -5.13 9.02
N LEU A 112 -2.07 -4.50 9.75
CA LEU A 112 -1.98 -3.05 9.87
C LEU A 112 -1.82 -2.37 8.50
N ILE A 113 -0.81 -2.80 7.74
CA ILE A 113 -0.50 -2.20 6.43
C ILE A 113 -1.64 -2.43 5.45
N ASN A 114 -2.27 -3.61 5.41
CA ASN A 114 -3.43 -3.84 4.56
C ASN A 114 -4.65 -3.02 4.97
N GLY A 115 -4.86 -2.83 6.28
CA GLY A 115 -5.89 -1.93 6.81
C GLY A 115 -5.69 -0.51 6.28
N LEU A 116 -4.47 0.02 6.35
CA LEU A 116 -4.12 1.33 5.81
C LEU A 116 -4.31 1.40 4.28
N VAL A 117 -3.83 0.42 3.52
CA VAL A 117 -3.99 0.37 2.05
C VAL A 117 -5.47 0.43 1.63
N SER A 118 -6.37 -0.14 2.43
CA SER A 118 -7.81 -0.07 2.16
C SER A 118 -8.39 1.36 2.23
N LEU A 119 -7.72 2.30 2.93
CA LEU A 119 -8.16 3.69 3.09
C LEU A 119 -7.62 4.62 1.99
N VAL A 120 -6.56 4.25 1.26
CA VAL A 120 -5.87 5.10 0.27
C VAL A 120 -6.79 5.65 -0.83
N HIS A 121 -7.85 4.92 -1.17
CA HIS A 121 -8.77 5.24 -2.26
C HIS A 121 -10.18 5.59 -1.77
N ASP A 122 -10.36 5.81 -0.45
CA ASP A 122 -11.67 6.13 0.12
C ASP A 122 -12.04 7.59 -0.20
N SER A 123 -13.01 7.76 -1.11
CA SER A 123 -13.49 9.07 -1.54
C SER A 123 -14.37 9.78 -0.50
N SER A 124 -14.86 9.07 0.52
CA SER A 124 -15.69 9.64 1.59
C SER A 124 -14.86 10.38 2.65
N MET A 125 -13.58 10.05 2.79
CA MET A 125 -12.68 10.61 3.80
C MET A 125 -11.33 11.02 3.19
N PRO A 126 -11.29 12.07 2.34
CA PRO A 126 -10.07 12.45 1.62
C PRO A 126 -8.89 12.80 2.54
N ASP A 127 -9.13 13.46 3.68
CA ASP A 127 -8.07 13.77 4.65
C ASP A 127 -7.44 12.50 5.25
N VAL A 128 -8.27 11.49 5.54
CA VAL A 128 -7.81 10.19 6.06
C VAL A 128 -7.06 9.44 4.97
N ALA A 129 -7.57 9.42 3.75
CA ALA A 129 -6.89 8.79 2.61
C ALA A 129 -5.51 9.42 2.36
N HIS A 130 -5.41 10.75 2.39
CA HIS A 130 -4.14 11.46 2.24
C HIS A 130 -3.17 11.16 3.37
N THR A 131 -3.61 11.30 4.63
CA THR A 131 -2.79 10.97 5.81
C THR A 131 -2.36 9.49 5.80
N THR A 132 -3.20 8.61 5.25
CA THR A 132 -2.86 7.18 5.13
C THR A 132 -1.79 6.92 4.07
N MET A 133 -1.80 7.67 2.96
CA MET A 133 -0.71 7.61 1.99
C MET A 133 0.61 8.02 2.65
N GLU A 134 0.62 9.11 3.41
CA GLU A 134 1.80 9.58 4.15
C GLU A 134 2.28 8.55 5.18
N SER A 135 1.38 7.98 5.98
CA SER A 135 1.77 6.96 6.97
C SER A 135 2.34 5.69 6.34
N LEU A 136 1.81 5.28 5.18
CA LEU A 136 2.36 4.16 4.43
C LEU A 136 3.75 4.46 3.88
N LEU A 137 4.05 5.70 3.49
CA LEU A 137 5.41 6.11 3.11
C LEU A 137 6.36 6.00 4.31
N VAL A 138 5.99 6.56 5.47
CA VAL A 138 6.78 6.44 6.71
C VAL A 138 7.03 4.98 7.07
N LEU A 139 6.01 4.13 7.03
CA LEU A 139 6.15 2.70 7.32
C LEU A 139 7.06 1.96 6.33
N HIS A 140 7.22 2.46 5.10
CA HIS A 140 8.12 1.92 4.07
C HIS A 140 9.52 2.55 4.07
N GLU A 141 9.82 3.46 5.00
CA GLU A 141 11.21 3.87 5.24
C GLU A 141 12.03 2.70 5.74
N LYS A 142 13.32 2.68 5.39
CA LYS A 142 14.22 1.56 5.62
C LYS A 142 14.25 1.16 7.11
N GLU A 143 14.39 2.14 7.98
CA GLU A 143 14.45 1.98 9.44
C GLU A 143 13.17 1.35 10.01
N ASN A 144 12.03 1.62 9.37
CA ASN A 144 10.73 1.08 9.79
C ASN A 144 10.47 -0.31 9.19
N ILE A 145 10.93 -0.59 7.96
CA ILE A 145 10.87 -1.94 7.38
C ILE A 145 11.66 -2.95 8.22
N GLU A 146 12.80 -2.55 8.77
CA GLU A 146 13.60 -3.39 9.68
C GLU A 146 12.82 -3.82 10.94
N LEU A 147 11.80 -3.05 11.34
CA LEU A 147 10.91 -3.36 12.47
C LEU A 147 9.72 -4.24 12.08
N TRP A 148 9.43 -4.42 10.78
CA TRP A 148 8.25 -5.19 10.35
C TRP A 148 8.32 -6.65 10.81
N ASN A 149 9.52 -7.21 10.77
CA ASN A 149 9.89 -8.48 11.35
C ASN A 149 11.44 -8.57 11.41
N PRO A 150 12.07 -8.33 12.57
CA PRO A 150 13.53 -8.37 12.69
C PRO A 150 14.16 -9.75 12.41
N GLU A 151 13.43 -10.86 12.61
CA GLU A 151 13.98 -12.22 12.42
C GLU A 151 13.94 -12.65 10.95
N ALA A 152 12.99 -12.13 10.16
CA ALA A 152 12.82 -12.46 8.76
C ALA A 152 12.47 -11.23 7.91
N CYS A 153 13.28 -10.17 8.05
CA CYS A 153 13.02 -8.85 7.46
C CYS A 153 12.81 -8.89 5.94
N ILE A 154 13.77 -9.44 5.18
CA ILE A 154 13.72 -9.47 3.71
C ILE A 154 12.52 -10.27 3.17
N ASN A 155 12.19 -11.42 3.79
CA ASN A 155 11.03 -12.24 3.40
C ASN A 155 9.71 -11.52 3.72
N THR A 156 9.65 -10.85 4.86
CA THR A 156 8.49 -10.08 5.29
C THR A 156 8.28 -8.86 4.39
N PHE A 157 9.35 -8.16 4.03
CA PHE A 157 9.35 -7.07 3.06
C PHE A 157 8.73 -7.51 1.73
N TRP A 158 9.23 -8.61 1.13
CA TRP A 158 8.71 -9.10 -0.14
C TRP A 158 7.23 -9.46 -0.06
N SER A 159 6.78 -10.02 1.06
CA SER A 159 5.36 -10.35 1.27
C SER A 159 4.49 -9.09 1.38
N ILE A 160 4.75 -8.23 2.36
CA ILE A 160 3.88 -7.10 2.70
C ILE A 160 3.96 -6.02 1.62
N SER A 161 5.16 -5.62 1.20
CA SER A 161 5.30 -4.53 0.26
C SER A 161 4.79 -4.91 -1.14
N SER A 162 4.90 -6.18 -1.55
CA SER A 162 4.27 -6.63 -2.80
C SER A 162 2.73 -6.65 -2.70
N GLN A 163 2.17 -6.99 -1.55
CA GLN A 163 0.72 -6.93 -1.31
C GLN A 163 0.18 -5.50 -1.43
N VAL A 164 0.91 -4.50 -0.91
CA VAL A 164 0.59 -3.07 -1.04
C VAL A 164 0.52 -2.69 -2.53
N LEU A 165 1.58 -2.98 -3.28
CA LEU A 165 1.67 -2.67 -4.71
C LEU A 165 0.57 -3.37 -5.52
N PHE A 166 0.32 -4.66 -5.25
CA PHE A 166 -0.74 -5.42 -5.92
C PHE A 166 -2.12 -4.80 -5.69
N SER A 167 -2.46 -4.51 -4.43
CA SER A 167 -3.80 -4.03 -4.04
C SER A 167 -4.16 -2.70 -4.70
N ILE A 168 -3.21 -1.76 -4.72
CA ILE A 168 -3.42 -0.46 -5.36
C ILE A 168 -3.36 -0.56 -6.87
N SER A 169 -2.40 -1.32 -7.42
CA SER A 169 -2.31 -1.53 -8.88
C SER A 169 -3.56 -2.18 -9.44
N GLN A 170 -4.17 -3.14 -8.73
CA GLN A 170 -5.42 -3.76 -9.15
C GLN A 170 -6.55 -2.73 -9.29
N LYS A 171 -6.71 -1.83 -8.31
CA LYS A 171 -7.72 -0.76 -8.36
C LYS A 171 -7.43 0.26 -9.46
N LEU A 172 -6.16 0.58 -9.69
CA LEU A 172 -5.72 1.48 -10.76
C LEU A 172 -6.02 0.91 -12.15
N VAL A 173 -5.79 -0.40 -12.38
CA VAL A 173 -6.14 -1.10 -13.63
C VAL A 173 -7.65 -1.12 -13.85
N LEU A 174 -8.44 -1.32 -12.80
CA LEU A 174 -9.90 -1.34 -12.88
C LEU A 174 -10.53 0.06 -12.91
N HIS A 175 -9.73 1.14 -12.97
CA HIS A 175 -10.17 2.53 -12.90
C HIS A 175 -11.08 2.85 -11.69
N GLN A 176 -10.85 2.18 -10.55
CA GLN A 176 -11.63 2.34 -9.32
C GLN A 176 -11.11 3.45 -8.40
N ILE A 177 -10.12 4.24 -8.85
CA ILE A 177 -9.52 5.32 -8.08
C ILE A 177 -9.78 6.64 -8.80
N TYR A 178 -10.61 7.50 -8.22
CA TYR A 178 -10.94 8.79 -8.83
C TYR A 178 -9.75 9.76 -8.82
N ASN A 179 -9.06 9.87 -7.69
CA ASN A 179 -7.84 10.68 -7.50
C ASN A 179 -6.58 9.95 -7.99
N TYR A 180 -6.66 9.21 -9.09
CA TYR A 180 -5.56 8.40 -9.60
C TYR A 180 -4.24 9.15 -9.83
N PRO A 181 -4.19 10.46 -10.21
CA PRO A 181 -2.91 11.13 -10.40
C PRO A 181 -2.09 11.21 -9.11
N SER A 182 -2.76 11.50 -7.98
CA SER A 182 -2.13 11.54 -6.66
C SER A 182 -1.71 10.15 -6.19
N VAL A 183 -2.57 9.14 -6.37
CA VAL A 183 -2.24 7.75 -5.99
C VAL A 183 -1.12 7.18 -6.86
N LEU A 184 -1.03 7.54 -8.13
CA LEU A 184 0.07 7.11 -9.01
C LEU A 184 1.41 7.75 -8.60
N LYS A 185 1.40 9.02 -8.18
CA LYS A 185 2.58 9.69 -7.59
C LYS A 185 3.01 9.00 -6.29
N TRP A 186 2.06 8.71 -5.39
CA TRP A 186 2.31 7.96 -4.17
C TRP A 186 2.86 6.54 -4.46
N LEU A 187 2.30 5.82 -5.44
CA LEU A 187 2.78 4.51 -5.85
C LEU A 187 4.25 4.56 -6.30
N ARG A 188 4.63 5.61 -7.04
CA ARG A 188 6.01 5.86 -7.44
C ARG A 188 6.93 6.07 -6.23
N GLU A 189 6.48 6.81 -5.22
CA GLU A 189 7.25 7.02 -3.98
C GLU A 189 7.45 5.71 -3.19
N ILE A 190 6.43 4.86 -3.11
CA ILE A 190 6.57 3.51 -2.54
C ILE A 190 7.62 2.68 -3.30
N LEU A 191 7.64 2.74 -4.64
CA LEU A 191 8.66 2.05 -5.45
C LEU A 191 10.07 2.60 -5.16
N MET A 192 10.23 3.91 -4.99
CA MET A 192 11.51 4.50 -4.59
C MET A 192 11.99 4.02 -3.22
N LEU A 193 11.09 3.98 -2.23
CA LEU A 193 11.40 3.48 -0.89
C LEU A 193 11.76 1.98 -0.90
N ARG A 194 11.06 1.17 -1.70
CA ARG A 194 11.40 -0.23 -1.92
C ARG A 194 12.81 -0.40 -2.50
N ASN A 195 13.14 0.31 -3.57
CA ASN A 195 14.48 0.25 -4.16
C ASN A 195 15.54 0.72 -3.18
N THR A 196 15.26 1.76 -2.38
CA THR A 196 16.16 2.25 -1.33
C THR A 196 16.46 1.16 -0.28
N PHE A 197 15.42 0.47 0.21
CA PHE A 197 15.58 -0.64 1.15
C PHE A 197 16.34 -1.81 0.53
N LEU A 198 15.96 -2.24 -0.68
CA LEU A 198 16.61 -3.36 -1.38
C LEU A 198 18.07 -3.06 -1.69
N LEU A 199 18.42 -1.82 -2.04
CA LEU A 199 19.80 -1.43 -2.30
C LEU A 199 20.65 -1.50 -1.02
N HIS A 200 20.07 -1.18 0.14
CA HIS A 200 20.75 -1.32 1.42
C HIS A 200 21.04 -2.80 1.76
N ASP A 201 20.09 -3.70 1.48
CA ASP A 201 20.22 -5.14 1.71
C ASP A 201 20.47 -5.93 0.41
N LYS A 202 21.25 -5.35 -0.51
CA LYS A 202 21.40 -5.83 -1.90
C LYS A 202 21.85 -7.29 -2.00
N ASP A 203 22.69 -7.76 -1.08
CA ASP A 203 23.23 -9.12 -1.10
C ASP A 203 22.13 -10.16 -0.78
N ASN A 204 21.06 -9.73 -0.11
CA ASN A 204 19.89 -10.55 0.21
C ASN A 204 18.66 -10.20 -0.64
N ALA A 205 18.71 -9.16 -1.48
CA ALA A 205 17.55 -8.65 -2.23
C ALA A 205 16.83 -9.73 -3.05
N TYR A 206 17.55 -10.74 -3.53
CA TYR A 206 16.96 -11.88 -4.25
C TYR A 206 16.16 -12.84 -3.35
N LEU A 207 16.54 -13.00 -2.08
CA LEU A 207 15.92 -13.93 -1.13
C LEU A 207 14.45 -13.57 -0.90
N GLY A 208 13.56 -14.55 -1.03
CA GLY A 208 12.12 -14.33 -0.88
C GLY A 208 11.43 -13.58 -2.03
N SER A 209 12.17 -13.11 -3.04
CA SER A 209 11.60 -12.31 -4.14
C SER A 209 10.71 -13.11 -5.13
N ASN A 210 10.78 -14.44 -5.09
CA ASN A 210 10.09 -15.33 -6.03
C ASN A 210 8.71 -15.82 -5.57
N ILE A 211 8.16 -15.24 -4.50
CA ILE A 211 6.82 -15.59 -4.01
C ILE A 211 5.72 -15.21 -5.02
N PRO A 212 4.57 -15.92 -5.06
CA PRO A 212 3.48 -15.62 -5.99
C PRO A 212 2.98 -14.17 -5.93
N MET A 213 2.91 -13.60 -4.72
CA MET A 213 2.45 -12.21 -4.54
C MET A 213 3.37 -11.19 -5.22
N ALA A 214 4.69 -11.36 -5.12
CA ALA A 214 5.67 -10.50 -5.79
C ALA A 214 5.52 -10.57 -7.31
N LYS A 215 5.30 -11.77 -7.86
CA LYS A 215 5.03 -11.95 -9.31
C LYS A 215 3.74 -11.27 -9.75
N HIS A 216 2.67 -11.39 -8.97
CA HIS A 216 1.40 -10.71 -9.26
C HIS A 216 1.51 -9.19 -9.18
N ALA A 217 2.20 -8.68 -8.15
CA ALA A 217 2.46 -7.25 -8.00
C ALA A 217 3.25 -6.70 -9.18
N HIS A 218 4.35 -7.37 -9.55
CA HIS A 218 5.20 -7.03 -10.68
C HIS A 218 4.39 -6.94 -11.99
N MET A 219 3.63 -7.98 -12.31
CA MET A 219 2.77 -8.01 -13.50
C MET A 219 1.72 -6.89 -13.49
N LYS A 220 1.11 -6.60 -12.33
CA LYS A 220 0.11 -5.52 -12.22
C LYS A 220 0.71 -4.13 -12.36
N LEU A 221 1.92 -3.89 -11.84
CA LEU A 221 2.63 -2.64 -12.02
C LEU A 221 2.94 -2.38 -13.49
N GLU A 222 3.44 -3.39 -14.21
CA GLU A 222 3.67 -3.28 -15.65
C GLU A 222 2.39 -2.82 -16.37
N ILE A 223 1.25 -3.48 -16.11
CA ILE A 223 -0.05 -3.10 -16.69
C ILE A 223 -0.42 -1.64 -16.35
N VAL A 224 -0.31 -1.25 -15.07
CA VAL A 224 -0.59 0.13 -14.63
C VAL A 224 0.26 1.11 -15.44
N PHE A 225 1.56 0.90 -15.54
CA PHE A 225 2.44 1.84 -16.22
C PHE A 225 2.04 2.01 -17.68
N PHE A 226 1.73 0.91 -18.40
CA PHE A 226 1.24 1.00 -19.77
C PHE A 226 -0.12 1.69 -19.90
N ILE A 227 -1.10 1.38 -19.04
CA ILE A 227 -2.43 2.02 -19.07
C ILE A 227 -2.28 3.53 -18.93
N TYR A 228 -1.49 3.99 -17.95
CA TYR A 228 -1.37 5.42 -17.65
C TYR A 228 -0.46 6.21 -18.61
N LEU A 229 0.25 5.55 -19.55
CA LEU A 229 0.87 6.25 -20.70
C LEU A 229 -0.16 6.98 -21.57
N TRP A 230 -1.42 6.55 -21.52
CA TRP A 230 -2.54 7.10 -22.30
C TRP A 230 -3.44 8.03 -21.49
N SER A 231 -3.05 8.40 -20.28
CA SER A 231 -3.83 9.32 -19.45
C SER A 231 -4.09 10.66 -20.14
N VAL A 232 -5.22 11.28 -19.81
CA VAL A 232 -5.52 12.67 -20.17
C VAL A 232 -4.68 13.66 -19.35
N ASP A 233 -4.23 13.25 -18.17
CA ASP A 233 -3.35 14.01 -17.29
C ASP A 233 -1.88 13.78 -17.68
N ILE A 234 -1.21 14.86 -18.10
CA ILE A 234 0.21 14.81 -18.50
C ILE A 234 1.14 14.43 -17.35
N ASP A 235 0.81 14.80 -16.11
CA ASP A 235 1.63 14.46 -14.95
C ASP A 235 1.50 12.97 -14.62
N ALA A 236 0.32 12.39 -14.82
CA ALA A 236 0.14 10.94 -14.71
C ALA A 236 0.95 10.18 -15.77
N ILE A 237 0.97 10.66 -17.03
CA ILE A 237 1.84 10.09 -18.07
C ILE A 237 3.31 10.12 -17.64
N LYS A 238 3.81 11.28 -17.21
CA LYS A 238 5.21 11.44 -16.77
C LYS A 238 5.54 10.56 -15.58
N THR A 239 4.60 10.45 -14.63
CA THR A 239 4.75 9.59 -13.45
C THR A 239 4.88 8.13 -13.88
N ALA A 240 3.96 7.62 -14.71
CA ALA A 240 4.04 6.26 -15.26
C ALA A 240 5.35 6.01 -16.02
N MET A 241 5.78 6.96 -16.86
CA MET A 241 7.06 6.87 -17.57
C MET A 241 8.24 6.75 -16.60
N SER A 242 8.28 7.55 -15.53
CA SER A 242 9.35 7.48 -14.54
C SER A 242 9.34 6.19 -13.70
N CYS A 243 8.17 5.54 -13.54
CA CYS A 243 8.09 4.27 -12.83
C CYS A 243 8.80 3.13 -13.58
N PHE A 244 8.93 3.20 -14.91
CA PHE A 244 9.67 2.20 -15.68
C PHE A 244 11.15 2.10 -15.27
N SER A 245 11.81 3.22 -14.95
CA SER A 245 13.20 3.16 -14.47
C SER A 245 13.30 2.60 -13.06
N LEU A 246 12.33 2.86 -12.18
CA LEU A 246 12.29 2.24 -10.85
C LEU A 246 12.06 0.72 -10.95
N PHE A 247 11.25 0.31 -11.93
CA PHE A 247 10.98 -1.10 -12.22
C PHE A 247 12.24 -1.83 -12.72
N CYS A 248 13.00 -1.18 -13.61
CA CYS A 248 14.32 -1.63 -14.06
C CYS A 248 15.34 -1.70 -12.92
N GLU A 249 15.43 -0.65 -12.10
CA GLU A 249 16.33 -0.58 -10.95
C GLU A 249 16.07 -1.71 -9.93
N GLU A 250 14.81 -2.04 -9.63
CA GLU A 250 14.49 -3.17 -8.73
C GLU A 250 15.05 -4.50 -9.29
N ALA A 251 14.95 -4.72 -10.60
CA ALA A 251 15.49 -5.92 -11.24
C ALA A 251 17.02 -5.97 -11.17
N GLU A 252 17.69 -4.84 -11.41
CA GLU A 252 19.15 -4.73 -11.30
C GLU A 252 19.64 -4.99 -9.87
N ILE A 253 18.97 -4.43 -8.86
CA ILE A 253 19.33 -4.65 -7.45
C ILE A 253 19.21 -6.15 -7.11
N ARG A 254 18.17 -6.83 -7.60
CA ARG A 254 17.93 -8.26 -7.32
C ARG A 254 18.95 -9.19 -7.96
N PHE A 255 19.39 -8.90 -9.17
CA PHE A 255 20.21 -9.83 -9.98
C PHE A 255 21.68 -9.37 -10.13
N GLY A 256 22.01 -8.15 -9.73
CA GLY A 256 23.37 -7.61 -9.80
C GLY A 256 23.90 -7.59 -11.23
N PHE A 257 25.06 -8.20 -11.46
CA PHE A 257 25.72 -8.24 -12.76
C PHE A 257 25.16 -9.31 -13.72
N ASP A 258 24.14 -10.08 -13.33
CA ASP A 258 23.51 -11.08 -14.20
C ASP A 258 22.50 -10.42 -15.15
N GLU A 259 23.01 -9.90 -16.27
CA GLU A 259 22.21 -9.28 -17.33
C GLU A 259 21.15 -10.23 -17.90
N MET A 260 21.44 -11.54 -17.97
CA MET A 260 20.50 -12.52 -18.50
C MET A 260 19.30 -12.70 -17.56
N ALA A 261 19.52 -12.73 -16.25
CA ALA A 261 18.44 -12.81 -15.27
C ALA A 261 17.58 -11.53 -15.25
N VAL A 262 18.20 -10.35 -15.41
CA VAL A 262 17.47 -9.08 -15.57
C VAL A 262 16.57 -9.12 -16.81
N LEU A 263 17.09 -9.54 -17.96
CA LEU A 263 16.32 -9.62 -19.21
C LEU A 263 15.27 -10.74 -19.19
N GLN A 264 15.47 -11.80 -18.40
CA GLN A 264 14.44 -12.81 -18.20
C GLN A 264 13.24 -12.27 -17.40
N LEU A 265 13.48 -11.41 -16.41
CA LEU A 265 12.41 -10.72 -15.67
C LEU A 265 11.79 -9.60 -16.50
N LEU A 266 12.62 -8.77 -17.15
CA LEU A 266 12.23 -7.58 -17.91
C LEU A 266 12.76 -7.66 -19.35
N PRO A 267 12.11 -8.43 -20.24
CA PRO A 267 12.61 -8.63 -21.60
C PRO A 267 12.57 -7.35 -22.46
N ASN A 268 11.84 -6.32 -22.03
CA ASN A 268 11.79 -5.01 -22.68
C ASN A 268 12.56 -3.92 -21.93
N TYR A 269 13.52 -4.30 -21.06
CA TYR A 269 14.31 -3.41 -20.19
C TYR A 269 14.78 -2.12 -20.92
N ASN A 270 15.38 -2.26 -22.11
CA ASN A 270 15.91 -1.11 -22.86
C ASN A 270 14.82 -0.10 -23.24
N ILE A 271 13.64 -0.58 -23.62
CA ILE A 271 12.50 0.28 -23.96
C ILE A 271 11.94 0.97 -22.72
N TYR A 272 11.94 0.29 -21.57
CA TYR A 272 11.48 0.84 -20.29
C TYR A 272 12.39 2.00 -19.85
N MET A 273 13.70 1.85 -19.99
CA MET A 273 14.67 2.92 -19.77
C MET A 273 14.53 4.07 -20.77
N GLU A 274 14.35 3.80 -22.07
CA GLU A 274 14.09 4.84 -23.09
C GLU A 274 12.80 5.63 -22.81
N LEU A 275 11.74 4.95 -22.36
CA LEU A 275 10.47 5.56 -21.95
C LEU A 275 10.71 6.49 -20.75
N SER A 276 11.37 6.02 -19.69
CA SER A 276 11.67 6.88 -18.53
C SER A 276 12.48 8.12 -18.91
N HIS A 277 13.58 7.96 -19.65
CA HIS A 277 14.41 9.08 -20.11
C HIS A 277 13.65 10.07 -21.03
N ALA A 278 12.63 9.61 -21.75
CA ALA A 278 11.82 10.48 -22.58
C ALA A 278 10.98 11.49 -21.77
N SER A 279 10.66 11.18 -20.52
CA SER A 279 9.84 12.03 -19.63
C SER A 279 10.57 13.29 -19.14
N ASN A 280 11.90 13.24 -19.01
CA ASN A 280 12.74 14.32 -18.47
C ASN A 280 12.99 15.47 -19.45
N LYS A 281 12.53 15.37 -20.71
CA LYS A 281 12.71 16.46 -21.69
C LYS A 281 11.64 17.54 -21.47
N VAL A 282 12.07 18.67 -20.91
CA VAL A 282 11.32 19.77 -20.24
C VAL A 282 10.16 20.43 -21.03
N THR A 283 9.89 20.10 -22.30
CA THR A 283 9.01 20.93 -23.15
C THR A 283 8.05 20.18 -24.07
N CYS A 284 7.64 18.96 -23.72
CA CYS A 284 6.72 18.20 -24.57
C CYS A 284 5.25 18.45 -24.21
N ARG A 285 4.45 19.03 -25.13
CA ARG A 285 2.97 19.01 -25.04
C ARG A 285 2.47 17.55 -25.04
N ARG A 286 1.35 17.25 -24.38
CA ARG A 286 0.78 15.88 -24.27
C ARG A 286 0.79 15.10 -25.58
N ASN A 287 0.29 15.69 -26.67
CA ASN A 287 0.22 15.03 -27.98
C ASN A 287 1.61 14.70 -28.56
N ALA A 288 2.61 15.56 -28.35
CA ALA A 288 3.97 15.29 -28.80
C ALA A 288 4.62 14.19 -27.95
N LEU A 289 4.33 14.16 -26.65
CA LEU A 289 4.80 13.10 -25.74
C LEU A 289 4.20 11.75 -26.13
N GLN A 290 2.89 11.69 -26.39
CA GLN A 290 2.20 10.48 -26.84
C GLN A 290 2.74 9.96 -28.19
N LYS A 291 3.03 10.84 -29.16
CA LYS A 291 3.67 10.44 -30.41
C LYS A 291 5.03 9.77 -30.17
N ARG A 292 5.82 10.31 -29.24
CA ARG A 292 7.11 9.74 -28.87
C ARG A 292 6.96 8.41 -28.16
N ILE A 293 6.05 8.31 -27.19
CA ILE A 293 5.71 7.06 -26.51
C ILE A 293 5.32 6.00 -27.54
N LEU A 294 4.38 6.31 -28.44
CA LEU A 294 3.95 5.38 -29.49
C LEU A 294 5.11 4.90 -30.37
N SER A 295 6.06 5.78 -30.69
CA SER A 295 7.27 5.38 -31.44
C SER A 295 8.16 4.40 -30.67
N LEU A 296 8.23 4.51 -29.34
CA LEU A 296 8.99 3.61 -28.49
C LEU A 296 8.27 2.28 -28.31
N LEU A 297 6.95 2.31 -28.08
CA LEU A 297 6.12 1.11 -27.92
C LEU A 297 6.15 0.20 -29.15
N ARG A 298 6.30 0.76 -30.35
CA ARG A 298 6.47 -0.02 -31.60
C ARG A 298 7.77 -0.82 -31.67
N LYS A 299 8.75 -0.52 -30.81
CA LYS A 299 10.00 -1.27 -30.70
C LYS A 299 9.93 -2.43 -29.70
N ILE A 300 8.80 -2.64 -29.02
CA ILE A 300 8.62 -3.77 -28.10
C ILE A 300 8.51 -5.05 -28.93
N GLU A 301 9.52 -5.92 -28.83
CA GLU A 301 9.58 -7.20 -29.53
C GLU A 301 9.00 -8.34 -28.67
N HIS A 302 9.12 -8.22 -27.34
CA HIS A 302 8.66 -9.25 -26.41
C HIS A 302 7.31 -8.88 -25.81
N ALA A 303 6.27 -9.61 -26.24
CA ALA A 303 4.92 -9.43 -25.72
C ALA A 303 4.77 -10.14 -24.36
N THR A 304 5.11 -9.43 -23.28
CA THR A 304 4.89 -9.87 -21.89
C THR A 304 3.39 -9.99 -21.59
N HIS A 305 3.04 -10.66 -20.48
CA HIS A 305 1.65 -10.74 -20.06
C HIS A 305 1.09 -9.35 -19.71
N GLY A 306 1.86 -8.51 -19.02
CA GLY A 306 1.41 -7.16 -18.66
C GLY A 306 1.21 -6.28 -19.88
N ASN A 307 2.11 -6.35 -20.87
CA ASN A 307 1.95 -5.65 -22.14
C ASN A 307 0.68 -6.09 -22.85
N LYS A 308 0.51 -7.38 -23.12
CA LYS A 308 -0.69 -7.88 -23.80
C LYS A 308 -1.97 -7.44 -23.11
N GLN A 309 -2.02 -7.54 -21.79
CA GLN A 309 -3.21 -7.16 -21.02
C GLN A 309 -3.48 -5.66 -21.11
N ALA A 310 -2.48 -4.81 -20.92
CA ALA A 310 -2.66 -3.36 -21.01
C ALA A 310 -3.17 -2.92 -22.39
N TRP A 311 -2.69 -3.53 -23.47
CA TRP A 311 -3.19 -3.27 -24.82
C TRP A 311 -4.67 -3.63 -25.05
N TYR A 312 -5.21 -4.58 -24.29
CA TYR A 312 -6.65 -4.91 -24.34
C TYR A 312 -7.49 -3.97 -23.47
N ASP A 313 -6.89 -3.43 -22.41
CA ASP A 313 -7.57 -2.61 -21.40
C ASP A 313 -7.59 -1.10 -21.75
N THR A 314 -6.74 -0.65 -22.69
CA THR A 314 -6.68 0.75 -23.21
C THR A 314 -7.25 0.92 -24.59
#